data_AF-A0A924QPA0-F1
#
_entry.id   AF-A0A924QPA0-F1
#
_cell.length_a   1.000
_cell.length_b   1.000
_cell.length_c   1.000
_cell.angle_alpha   90.00
_cell.angle_beta   90.00
_cell.angle_gamma   90.00
#
_symmetry.space_group_name_H-M   'P 1'
#
loop_
_entity.id
_entity.type
_entity.pdbx_description
1 polymer ?
#
loop_
_entity_poly.entity_id
_entity_poly.type
_entity_poly.pdbx_seq_one_letter_code
_entity_poly.pdbx_strand_id
1 'polypeptide(L)'
;QNALASLLMNFLFIACGGIYIALVVQIKGWVSVDFWWLILYSSTILAIVYAIKFAFLQFTGWVFNTKEAANTYIFIVFLSNKILAVVLLPFLLILAFTGGQIAEVAFIISLFVIVGMLLYRYLVSLGSVRSDLSINPLHFFLYLCTIEILPLLLIYKAAFNYIGTSI
;
A
#
# COMPACT_ATOMS: atom_id res chain seq x y z
N GLN A 1 -18.19 7.45 15.34
CA GLN A 1 -18.03 6.14 14.66
C GLN A 1 -17.05 5.29 15.45
N ASN A 2 -17.34 4.00 15.64
CA ASN A 2 -16.63 3.12 16.57
C ASN A 2 -15.16 2.92 16.16
N ALA A 3 -14.23 3.55 16.89
CA ALA A 3 -12.78 3.47 16.62
C ALA A 3 -12.26 2.03 16.57
N LEU A 4 -12.86 1.14 17.39
CA LEU A 4 -12.54 -0.29 17.42
C LEU A 4 -12.80 -0.98 16.07
N ALA A 5 -13.94 -0.72 15.44
CA ALA A 5 -14.25 -1.30 14.13
C ALA A 5 -13.28 -0.83 13.05
N SER A 6 -12.85 0.44 13.10
CA SER A 6 -11.84 0.97 12.19
C SER A 6 -10.49 0.28 12.36
N LEU A 7 -10.06 0.07 13.61
CA LEU A 7 -8.80 -0.59 13.94
C LEU A 7 -8.82 -2.06 13.49
N LEU A 8 -9.91 -2.77 13.77
CA LEU A 8 -10.08 -4.17 13.36
C LEU A 8 -9.96 -4.33 11.83
N MET A 9 -10.57 -3.42 11.06
CA MET A 9 -10.50 -3.47 9.59
C MET A 9 -9.09 -3.16 9.06
N ASN A 10 -8.31 -2.33 9.75
CA ASN A 10 -6.90 -2.12 9.39
C ASN A 10 -6.06 -3.36 9.69
N PHE A 11 -6.32 -4.04 10.81
CA PHE A 11 -5.68 -5.31 11.11
C PHE A 11 -6.04 -6.39 10.07
N LEU A 12 -7.32 -6.48 9.70
CA LEU A 12 -7.79 -7.37 8.64
C LEU A 12 -7.06 -7.11 7.32
N PHE A 13 -6.86 -5.86 6.95
CA PHE A 13 -6.09 -5.50 5.76
C PHE A 13 -4.64 -6.01 5.83
N ILE A 14 -3.97 -5.82 6.96
CA ILE A 14 -2.58 -6.31 7.14
C ILE A 14 -2.54 -7.83 7.04
N ALA A 15 -3.45 -8.53 7.72
CA ALA A 15 -3.52 -9.99 7.70
C ALA A 15 -3.85 -10.54 6.30
N CYS A 16 -4.91 -10.06 5.65
CA CYS A 16 -5.30 -10.50 4.31
C CYS A 16 -4.22 -10.19 3.27
N GLY A 17 -3.64 -9.00 3.31
CA GLY A 17 -2.55 -8.61 2.41
C GLY A 17 -1.30 -9.46 2.62
N GLY A 18 -0.92 -9.71 3.88
CA GLY A 18 0.21 -10.55 4.23
C GLY A 18 0.04 -12.01 3.77
N ILE A 19 -1.12 -12.61 4.04
CA ILE A 19 -1.45 -13.98 3.58
C ILE A 19 -1.47 -14.03 2.05
N TYR A 20 -2.02 -13.03 1.38
CA TYR A 20 -2.07 -12.98 -0.09
C TYR A 20 -0.67 -12.97 -0.68
N ILE A 21 0.19 -12.07 -0.21
CA ILE A 21 1.60 -12.02 -0.64
C ILE A 21 2.27 -13.36 -0.37
N ALA A 22 1.98 -13.99 0.78
CA ALA A 22 2.61 -15.24 1.14
C ALA A 22 2.22 -16.41 0.23
N LEU A 23 0.93 -16.54 -0.08
CA LEU A 23 0.43 -17.54 -1.03
C LEU A 23 1.03 -17.34 -2.42
N VAL A 24 1.08 -16.10 -2.91
CA VAL A 24 1.65 -15.80 -4.24
C VAL A 24 3.12 -16.18 -4.32
N VAL A 25 3.92 -15.79 -3.31
CA VAL A 25 5.35 -16.11 -3.25
C VAL A 25 5.58 -17.62 -3.20
N GLN A 26 4.75 -18.34 -2.45
CA GLN A 26 4.83 -19.80 -2.34
C GLN A 26 4.45 -20.50 -3.65
N ILE A 27 3.35 -20.08 -4.30
CA ILE A 27 2.90 -20.65 -5.59
C ILE A 27 3.95 -20.43 -6.69
N LYS A 28 4.61 -19.27 -6.69
CA LYS A 28 5.64 -18.93 -7.68
C LYS A 28 7.05 -19.47 -7.33
N GLY A 29 7.23 -20.03 -6.14
CA GLY A 29 8.50 -20.60 -5.71
C GLY A 29 9.65 -19.59 -5.61
N TRP A 30 9.37 -18.30 -5.40
CA TRP A 30 10.40 -17.26 -5.38
C TRP A 30 11.32 -17.35 -4.15
N VAL A 31 10.83 -17.92 -3.05
CA VAL A 31 11.56 -18.00 -1.79
C VAL A 31 11.26 -19.35 -1.11
N SER A 32 12.30 -20.02 -0.64
CA SER A 32 12.22 -21.28 0.12
C SER A 32 12.22 -21.00 1.63
N VAL A 33 11.15 -20.40 2.13
CA VAL A 33 10.94 -20.13 3.57
C VAL A 33 9.59 -20.74 3.98
N ASP A 34 9.48 -21.21 5.22
CA ASP A 34 8.23 -21.76 5.73
C ASP A 34 7.09 -20.74 5.64
N PHE A 35 5.90 -21.24 5.31
CA PHE A 35 4.71 -20.42 5.06
C PHE A 35 4.37 -19.48 6.23
N TRP A 36 4.47 -19.95 7.48
CA TRP A 36 4.17 -19.15 8.67
C TRP A 36 5.14 -17.96 8.85
N TRP A 37 6.43 -18.19 8.62
CA TRP A 37 7.42 -17.12 8.64
C TRP A 37 7.20 -16.14 7.50
N LEU A 38 6.79 -16.63 6.34
CA LEU A 38 6.53 -15.80 5.17
C LEU A 38 5.32 -14.88 5.37
N ILE A 39 4.25 -15.37 6.02
CA ILE A 39 3.11 -14.53 6.46
C ILE A 39 3.57 -13.46 7.44
N LEU A 40 4.41 -13.83 8.42
CA LEU A 40 4.88 -12.89 9.43
C LEU A 40 5.69 -11.77 8.77
N TYR A 41 6.67 -12.11 7.93
CA TYR A 41 7.47 -11.12 7.21
C TYR A 41 6.62 -10.24 6.29
N SER A 42 5.73 -10.81 5.47
CA SER A 42 4.90 -10.03 4.56
C SER A 42 3.95 -9.08 5.29
N SER A 43 3.33 -9.55 6.38
CA SER A 43 2.43 -8.75 7.21
C SER A 43 3.17 -7.63 7.92
N THR A 44 4.34 -7.90 8.50
CA THR A 44 5.16 -6.90 9.18
C THR A 44 5.69 -5.85 8.22
N ILE A 45 6.21 -6.25 7.05
CA ILE A 45 6.66 -5.30 6.01
C ILE A 45 5.50 -4.41 5.58
N LEU A 46 4.33 -4.97 5.31
CA LEU A 46 3.16 -4.22 4.90
C LEU A 46 2.71 -3.24 5.99
N ALA A 47 2.69 -3.67 7.26
CA ALA A 47 2.39 -2.80 8.40
C ALA A 47 3.38 -1.63 8.50
N ILE A 48 4.68 -1.89 8.37
CA ILE A 48 5.74 -0.86 8.39
C ILE A 48 5.55 0.14 7.26
N VAL A 49 5.32 -0.33 6.03
CA VAL A 49 5.12 0.55 4.86
C VAL A 49 3.95 1.51 5.08
N TYR A 50 2.82 1.02 5.57
CA TYR A 50 1.66 1.88 5.82
C TYR A 50 1.82 2.77 7.06
N ALA A 51 2.57 2.34 8.08
CA ALA A 51 2.91 3.17 9.23
C ALA A 51 3.81 4.35 8.84
N ILE A 52 4.85 4.10 8.05
CA ILE A 52 5.75 5.14 7.50
C ILE A 52 4.94 6.11 6.65
N LYS A 53 4.09 5.61 5.74
CA LYS A 53 3.24 6.45 4.90
C LYS A 53 2.31 7.34 5.72
N PHE A 54 1.67 6.81 6.76
CA PHE A 54 0.82 7.57 7.65
C PHE A 54 1.59 8.67 8.39
N ALA A 55 2.74 8.32 8.99
CA ALA A 55 3.57 9.29 9.70
C ALA A 55 4.05 10.42 8.77
N PHE A 56 4.42 10.07 7.55
CA PHE A 56 4.88 11.02 6.55
C PHE A 56 3.80 12.03 6.16
N LEU A 57 2.58 11.56 5.90
CA LEU A 57 1.44 12.42 5.53
C LEU A 57 1.02 13.34 6.68
N GLN A 58 1.07 12.84 7.93
CA GLN A 58 0.81 13.67 9.10
C GLN A 58 1.88 14.76 9.29
N PHE A 59 3.14 14.39 9.09
CA PHE A 59 4.25 15.34 9.16
C PHE A 59 4.13 16.44 8.10
N THR A 60 3.88 16.09 6.85
CA THR A 60 3.72 17.09 5.78
C THR A 60 2.49 17.98 6.00
N GLY A 61 1.35 17.40 6.39
CA GLY A 61 0.15 18.17 6.73
C GLY A 61 0.38 19.17 7.87
N TRP A 62 1.21 18.81 8.85
CA TRP A 62 1.61 19.70 9.93
C TRP A 62 2.59 20.81 9.46
N VAL A 63 3.65 20.46 8.72
CA VAL A 63 4.67 21.41 8.23
C VAL A 63 4.07 22.47 7.30
N PHE A 64 3.20 22.06 6.36
CA PHE A 64 2.61 22.95 5.37
C PHE A 64 1.29 23.61 5.81
N ASN A 65 0.86 23.38 7.05
CA ASN A 65 -0.41 23.85 7.61
C ASN A 65 -1.65 23.44 6.78
N THR A 66 -1.57 22.29 6.10
CA THR A 66 -2.64 21.71 5.27
C THR A 66 -3.21 20.43 5.90
N LYS A 67 -3.40 20.45 7.22
CA LYS A 67 -3.83 19.29 8.02
C LYS A 67 -5.15 18.69 7.54
N GLU A 68 -6.09 19.52 7.07
CA GLU A 68 -7.39 19.07 6.59
C GLU A 68 -7.26 18.25 5.31
N ALA A 69 -6.53 18.76 4.31
CA ALA A 69 -6.24 18.02 3.07
C ALA A 69 -5.46 16.72 3.33
N ALA A 70 -4.47 16.77 4.23
CA ALA A 70 -3.70 15.59 4.63
C ALA A 70 -4.58 14.52 5.30
N ASN A 71 -5.45 14.92 6.23
CA ASN A 71 -6.38 14.00 6.90
C ASN A 71 -7.40 13.39 5.93
N THR A 72 -7.92 14.16 4.98
CA THR A 72 -8.82 13.66 3.92
C THR A 72 -8.11 12.61 3.06
N TYR A 73 -6.87 12.88 2.64
CA TYR A 73 -6.09 11.89 1.89
C TYR A 73 -5.81 10.62 2.70
N ILE A 74 -5.39 10.76 3.97
CA ILE A 74 -5.18 9.65 4.89
C ILE A 74 -6.45 8.81 5.02
N PHE A 75 -7.61 9.44 5.18
CA PHE A 75 -8.90 8.76 5.29
C PHE A 75 -9.22 7.96 4.02
N ILE A 76 -9.03 8.54 2.82
CA ILE A 76 -9.23 7.87 1.54
C ILE A 76 -8.32 6.64 1.41
N VAL A 77 -7.04 6.77 1.81
CA VAL A 77 -6.07 5.66 1.78
C VAL A 77 -6.51 4.52 2.72
N PHE A 78 -6.86 4.82 3.97
CA PHE A 78 -7.31 3.79 4.92
C PHE A 78 -8.63 3.16 4.49
N LEU A 79 -9.57 3.93 3.95
CA LEU A 79 -10.83 3.40 3.44
C LEU A 79 -10.60 2.44 2.26
N SER A 80 -9.76 2.85 1.31
CA SER A 80 -9.38 2.03 0.15
C SER A 80 -8.73 0.71 0.59
N ASN A 81 -7.80 0.74 1.55
CA ASN A 81 -7.19 -0.47 2.10
C ASN A 81 -8.22 -1.44 2.72
N LYS A 82 -9.18 -0.92 3.48
CA LYS A 82 -10.22 -1.74 4.11
C LYS A 82 -11.11 -2.43 3.07
N ILE A 83 -11.49 -1.72 2.02
CA ILE A 83 -12.26 -2.29 0.91
C ILE A 83 -11.41 -3.35 0.19
N LEU A 84 -10.13 -3.07 -0.06
CA LEU A 84 -9.22 -4.02 -0.70
C LEU A 84 -9.09 -5.32 0.10
N ALA A 85 -9.04 -5.24 1.43
CA ALA A 85 -9.02 -6.41 2.31
C ALA A 85 -10.25 -7.32 2.11
N VAL A 86 -11.45 -6.71 2.10
CA VAL A 86 -12.71 -7.45 1.92
C VAL A 86 -12.79 -8.07 0.53
N VAL A 87 -12.35 -7.34 -0.49
CA VAL A 87 -12.35 -7.81 -1.90
C VAL A 87 -11.33 -8.93 -2.12
N LEU A 88 -10.21 -8.94 -1.39
CA LEU A 88 -9.17 -9.97 -1.50
C LEU A 88 -9.55 -11.32 -0.85
N LEU A 89 -10.46 -11.34 0.14
CA LEU A 89 -10.89 -12.56 0.83
C LEU A 89 -11.31 -13.72 -0.11
N PRO A 90 -12.19 -13.54 -1.11
CA PRO A 90 -12.56 -14.63 -2.02
C PRO A 90 -11.35 -15.13 -2.82
N PHE A 91 -10.42 -14.25 -3.21
CA PHE A 91 -9.21 -14.66 -3.92
C PHE A 91 -8.25 -15.45 -3.04
N LEU A 92 -8.14 -15.09 -1.76
CA LEU A 92 -7.35 -15.86 -0.79
C LEU A 92 -7.84 -17.30 -0.70
N LEU A 93 -9.16 -17.51 -0.62
CA LEU A 93 -9.74 -18.85 -0.56
C LEU A 93 -9.43 -19.63 -1.84
N ILE A 94 -9.60 -19.02 -3.01
CA ILE A 94 -9.30 -19.69 -4.28
C ILE A 94 -7.81 -20.03 -4.37
N LEU A 95 -6.91 -19.10 -4.06
CA LEU A 95 -5.46 -19.32 -4.12
C LEU A 95 -4.97 -20.36 -3.10
N ALA A 96 -5.60 -20.45 -1.93
CA ALA A 96 -5.20 -21.40 -0.89
C ALA A 96 -5.68 -22.85 -1.18
N PHE A 97 -6.84 -23.01 -1.81
CA PHE A 97 -7.48 -24.32 -2.00
C PHE A 97 -7.47 -24.83 -3.44
N THR A 98 -7.02 -24.03 -4.41
CA THR A 98 -6.89 -24.44 -5.81
C THR A 98 -5.43 -24.46 -6.25
N GLY A 99 -5.13 -25.22 -7.29
CA GLY A 99 -3.79 -25.31 -7.87
C GLY A 99 -3.84 -25.24 -9.40
N GLY A 100 -2.65 -25.14 -10.01
CA GLY A 100 -2.50 -25.10 -11.46
C GLY A 100 -3.20 -23.88 -12.09
N GLN A 101 -3.90 -24.11 -13.19
CA GLN A 101 -4.46 -23.05 -14.04
C GLN A 101 -5.50 -22.17 -13.33
N ILE A 102 -6.29 -22.73 -12.40
CA ILE A 102 -7.34 -21.98 -11.69
C ILE A 102 -6.71 -20.93 -10.76
N ALA A 103 -5.65 -21.31 -10.02
CA ALA A 103 -4.93 -20.40 -9.15
C ALA A 103 -4.25 -19.28 -9.94
N GLU A 104 -3.70 -19.58 -11.12
CA GLU A 104 -3.09 -18.56 -11.99
C GLU A 104 -4.10 -17.55 -12.52
N VAL A 105 -5.28 -18.00 -12.97
CA VAL A 105 -6.35 -17.10 -13.41
C VAL A 105 -6.82 -16.23 -12.24
N ALA A 106 -7.01 -16.82 -11.05
CA ALA A 106 -7.40 -16.07 -9.85
C ALA A 106 -6.36 -15.03 -9.45
N PHE A 107 -5.07 -15.36 -9.56
CA PHE A 107 -3.96 -14.42 -9.33
C PHE A 107 -3.98 -13.26 -10.33
N ILE A 108 -4.17 -13.52 -11.62
CA ILE A 108 -4.23 -12.46 -12.64
C ILE A 108 -5.42 -11.53 -12.38
N ILE A 109 -6.61 -12.09 -12.12
CA ILE A 109 -7.81 -11.29 -11.84
C ILE A 109 -7.62 -10.44 -10.58
N SER A 110 -7.11 -11.04 -9.48
CA SER A 110 -6.86 -10.29 -8.24
C SER A 110 -5.83 -9.19 -8.44
N LEU A 111 -4.81 -9.39 -9.29
CA LEU A 111 -3.85 -8.35 -9.65
C LEU A 111 -4.54 -7.17 -10.36
N PHE A 112 -5.41 -7.43 -11.33
CA PHE A 112 -6.19 -6.36 -11.99
C PHE A 112 -7.09 -5.62 -10.99
N VAL A 113 -7.70 -6.32 -10.05
CA VAL A 113 -8.54 -5.72 -9.00
C VAL A 113 -7.70 -4.83 -8.08
N ILE A 114 -6.53 -5.29 -7.62
CA ILE A 114 -5.60 -4.50 -6.80
C ILE A 114 -5.19 -3.24 -7.56
N VAL A 115 -4.74 -3.36 -8.81
CA VAL A 115 -4.31 -2.22 -9.63
C VAL A 115 -5.47 -1.25 -9.86
N GLY A 116 -6.65 -1.75 -10.21
CA GLY A 116 -7.86 -0.93 -10.39
C GLY A 116 -8.25 -0.17 -9.12
N MET A 117 -8.17 -0.82 -7.95
CA MET A 117 -8.42 -0.17 -6.67
C MET A 117 -7.38 0.90 -6.33
N LEU A 118 -6.10 0.66 -6.63
CA LEU A 118 -5.05 1.65 -6.45
C LEU A 118 -5.26 2.86 -7.38
N LEU A 119 -5.65 2.63 -8.64
CA LEU A 119 -6.00 3.70 -9.57
C LEU A 119 -7.22 4.49 -9.09
N TYR A 120 -8.29 3.81 -8.67
CA TYR A 120 -9.47 4.44 -8.08
C TYR A 120 -9.11 5.34 -6.89
N ARG A 121 -8.23 4.87 -5.99
CA ARG A 121 -7.72 5.67 -4.87
C ARG A 121 -7.08 6.97 -5.35
N TYR A 122 -6.25 6.92 -6.40
CA TYR A 122 -5.63 8.13 -6.95
C TYR A 122 -6.69 9.08 -7.54
N LEU A 123 -7.64 8.55 -8.32
CA LEU A 123 -8.71 9.37 -8.92
C LEU A 123 -9.56 10.08 -7.86
N VAL A 124 -9.99 9.37 -6.81
CA VAL A 124 -10.76 9.96 -5.71
C VAL A 124 -9.94 10.98 -4.94
N SER A 125 -8.67 10.68 -4.65
CA SER A 125 -7.79 11.63 -3.96
C SER A 125 -7.59 12.94 -4.74
N LEU A 126 -7.48 12.87 -6.07
CA LEU A 126 -7.38 14.05 -6.93
C LEU A 126 -8.70 14.81 -7.03
N GLY A 127 -9.83 14.10 -7.02
CA GLY A 127 -11.17 14.69 -7.02
C GLY A 127 -11.49 15.46 -5.73
N SER A 128 -11.17 14.89 -4.57
CA SER A 128 -11.41 15.53 -3.27
C SER A 128 -10.48 16.71 -2.99
N VAL A 129 -9.24 16.70 -3.50
CA VAL A 129 -8.32 17.84 -3.34
C VAL A 129 -8.67 19.00 -4.30
N ARG A 130 -9.37 18.73 -5.41
CA ARG A 130 -9.86 19.77 -6.34
C ARG A 130 -10.94 20.68 -5.76
N SER A 131 -11.74 20.21 -4.80
CA SER A 131 -12.87 21.00 -4.28
C SER A 131 -12.49 22.05 -3.23
N ASP A 132 -11.34 21.89 -2.55
CA ASP A 132 -11.00 22.72 -1.37
C ASP A 132 -9.91 23.76 -1.62
N LEU A 133 -9.23 23.75 -2.77
CA LEU A 133 -8.10 24.65 -3.03
C LEU A 133 -8.19 25.32 -4.40
N SER A 134 -8.25 26.64 -4.39
CA SER A 134 -7.95 27.55 -5.51
C SER A 134 -6.46 27.52 -5.91
N ILE A 135 -5.77 26.39 -5.71
CA ILE A 135 -4.37 26.16 -6.10
C ILE A 135 -4.32 24.80 -6.80
N ASN A 136 -3.62 24.74 -7.93
CA ASN A 136 -3.67 23.60 -8.84
C ASN A 136 -3.23 22.28 -8.13
N PRO A 137 -4.12 21.28 -7.96
CA PRO A 137 -3.86 20.05 -7.20
C PRO A 137 -2.72 19.20 -7.76
N LEU A 138 -2.43 19.37 -9.05
CA LEU A 138 -1.26 18.76 -9.69
C LEU A 138 0.04 19.27 -9.08
N HIS A 139 0.12 20.51 -8.63
CA HIS A 139 1.33 21.05 -8.02
C HIS A 139 1.58 20.45 -6.64
N PHE A 140 0.53 20.23 -5.84
CA PHE A 140 0.63 19.58 -4.53
C PHE A 140 0.96 18.09 -4.65
N PHE A 141 0.31 17.38 -5.58
CA PHE A 141 0.59 15.97 -5.84
C PHE A 141 1.99 15.75 -6.43
N LEU A 142 2.40 16.56 -7.41
CA LEU A 142 3.73 16.48 -8.01
C LEU A 142 4.81 16.88 -6.99
N TYR A 143 4.52 17.81 -6.08
CA TYR A 143 5.39 18.14 -4.96
C TYR A 143 5.50 17.00 -3.93
N LEU A 144 4.37 16.34 -3.57
CA LEU A 144 4.37 15.15 -2.71
C LEU A 144 5.07 13.96 -3.33
N CYS A 145 4.82 13.66 -4.62
CA CYS A 145 5.54 12.64 -5.35
C CYS A 145 7.02 12.96 -5.49
N THR A 146 7.40 14.23 -5.71
CA THR A 146 8.81 14.64 -5.70
C THR A 146 9.44 14.32 -4.35
N ILE A 147 8.71 14.58 -3.26
CA ILE A 147 9.14 14.29 -1.89
C ILE A 147 9.11 12.80 -1.53
N GLU A 148 8.27 11.97 -2.14
CA GLU A 148 8.22 10.51 -1.95
C GLU A 148 9.28 9.78 -2.81
N ILE A 149 9.62 10.35 -3.97
CA ILE A 149 10.67 9.88 -4.89
C ILE A 149 12.07 10.31 -4.42
N LEU A 150 12.22 11.50 -3.79
CA LEU A 150 13.49 12.02 -3.28
C LEU A 150 14.21 11.08 -2.27
N PRO A 151 13.55 10.48 -1.26
CA PRO A 151 14.21 9.55 -0.36
C PRO A 151 14.63 8.25 -1.06
N LEU A 152 13.84 7.74 -2.03
CA LEU A 152 14.25 6.61 -2.86
C LEU A 152 15.51 6.94 -3.68
N LEU A 153 15.58 8.16 -4.23
CA LEU A 153 16.73 8.65 -5.00
C LEU A 153 17.98 8.87 -4.12
N LEU A 154 17.79 9.34 -2.88
CA LEU A 154 18.87 9.48 -1.89
C LEU A 154 19.41 8.12 -1.43
N ILE A 155 18.53 7.14 -1.20
CA ILE A 155 18.92 5.76 -0.88
C ILE A 155 19.69 5.13 -2.04
N TYR A 156 19.19 5.29 -3.28
CA TYR A 156 19.88 4.84 -4.49
C TYR A 156 21.28 5.46 -4.62
N LYS A 157 21.39 6.77 -4.42
CA LYS A 157 22.68 7.48 -4.49
C LYS A 157 23.63 7.03 -3.37
N ALA A 158 23.15 6.84 -2.15
CA ALA A 158 23.95 6.38 -1.03
C ALA A 158 24.47 4.94 -1.25
N ALA A 159 23.60 4.04 -1.74
CA ALA A 159 23.98 2.67 -2.08
C ALA A 159 25.02 2.64 -3.21
N PHE A 160 24.83 3.45 -4.25
CA PHE A 160 25.79 3.56 -5.35
C PHE A 160 27.15 4.12 -4.87
N ASN A 161 27.15 5.14 -4.00
CA ASN A 161 28.39 5.68 -3.44
C ASN A 161 29.13 4.65 -2.57
N TYR A 162 28.42 3.87 -1.75
CA TYR A 162 29.05 2.82 -0.94
C TYR A 162 29.70 1.74 -1.80
N ILE A 163 29.05 1.36 -2.91
CA ILE A 163 29.58 0.36 -3.85
C ILE A 163 30.74 0.95 -4.68
N GLY A 164 30.64 2.23 -5.08
CA GLY A 164 31.66 2.94 -5.84
C GLY A 164 32.93 3.25 -5.04
N THR A 165 32.86 3.32 -3.70
CA THR A 165 34.05 3.40 -2.83
C THR A 165 34.71 2.05 -2.53
N SER A 166 34.10 0.93 -2.95
CA SER A 166 34.63 -0.42 -2.77
C SER A 166 35.26 -1.04 -4.03
N ILE A 167 35.50 -0.22 -5.07
CA ILE A 167 36.29 -0.54 -6.27
C ILE A 167 37.42 0.49 -6.36
#